data_AF-A0AA90QVF1-F1
#
_entry.id   AF-A0AA90QVF1-F1
#
_cell.length_a   1.000
_cell.length_b   1.000
_cell.length_c   1.000
_cell.angle_alpha   90.00
_cell.angle_beta   90.00
_cell.angle_gamma   90.00
#
_symmetry.space_group_name_H-M   'P 1'
#
loop_
_entity.id
_entity.type
_entity.pdbx_description
1 polymer ?
#
loop_
_entity_poly.entity_id
_entity_poly.type
_entity_poly.pdbx_seq_one_letter_code
_entity_poly.pdbx_strand_id
1 'polypeptide(L)'
;MAFLLERLFVCFLAMRESGIEWPRITEDELDKQAARFSATVNFADGLGPTLAGQSLAQYSHGHPEPHLLAYVTSEMRQWLAKVRPEESDKYVMLAAMNIVNRIGHVSLNVASR
;
A
#
# COMPACT_ATOMS: atom_id res chain seq x y z
N MET A 1 5.28 2.67 -15.52
CA MET A 1 6.30 3.05 -14.50
C MET A 1 6.05 4.41 -13.85
N ALA A 2 5.63 5.47 -14.57
CA ALA A 2 5.41 6.80 -13.99
C ALA A 2 4.49 6.80 -12.75
N PHE A 3 3.41 6.01 -12.78
CA PHE A 3 2.44 5.87 -11.66
C PHE A 3 3.11 5.66 -10.29
N LEU A 4 3.90 4.59 -10.13
CA LEU A 4 4.46 4.21 -8.83
C LEU A 4 5.51 5.23 -8.35
N LEU A 5 6.32 5.74 -9.27
CA LEU A 5 7.37 6.71 -8.97
C LEU A 5 6.79 8.04 -8.48
N GLU A 6 5.71 8.51 -9.10
CA GLU A 6 4.99 9.71 -8.65
C GLU A 6 4.42 9.53 -7.24
N ARG A 7 3.85 8.36 -6.91
CA ARG A 7 3.33 8.11 -5.56
C ARG A 7 4.44 8.00 -4.52
N LEU A 8 5.58 7.41 -4.89
CA LEU A 8 6.78 7.42 -4.05
C LEU A 8 7.23 8.85 -3.72
N PHE A 9 7.26 9.74 -4.71
CA PHE A 9 7.61 11.14 -4.47
C PHE A 9 6.58 11.83 -3.56
N VAL A 10 5.28 11.63 -3.78
CA VAL A 10 4.25 12.21 -2.90
C VAL A 10 4.41 11.72 -1.47
N CYS A 11 4.63 10.41 -1.25
CA CYS A 11 4.85 9.85 0.08
C CYS A 11 6.12 10.42 0.72
N PHE A 12 7.24 10.46 -0.02
CA PHE A 12 8.50 11.02 0.47
C PHE A 12 8.39 12.49 0.86
N LEU A 13 7.74 13.31 0.02
CA LEU A 13 7.50 14.72 0.32
C LEU A 13 6.62 14.85 1.57
N ALA A 14 5.51 14.11 1.66
CA ALA A 14 4.63 14.15 2.84
C ALA A 14 5.37 13.73 4.13
N MET A 15 6.17 12.67 4.08
CA MET A 15 7.01 12.23 5.20
C MET A 15 7.99 13.33 5.62
N ARG A 16 8.67 13.97 4.66
CA ARG A 16 9.63 15.05 4.93
C ARG A 16 8.97 16.30 5.52
N GLU A 17 7.81 16.71 5.00
CA GLU A 17 7.10 17.89 5.48
C GLU A 17 6.34 17.66 6.80
N SER A 18 6.13 16.39 7.21
CA SER A 18 5.42 16.05 8.46
C SER A 18 6.14 16.51 9.73
N GLY A 19 7.45 16.75 9.67
CA GLY A 19 8.29 17.05 10.84
C GLY A 19 8.42 15.87 11.83
N ILE A 20 7.99 14.67 11.43
CA ILE A 20 8.11 13.44 12.22
C ILE A 20 9.47 12.80 11.92
N GLU A 21 10.13 12.26 12.95
CA GLU A 21 11.30 11.40 12.76
C GLU A 21 10.84 10.01 12.28
N TRP A 22 11.01 9.75 10.98
CA TRP A 22 10.67 8.47 10.38
C TRP A 22 11.79 7.46 10.61
N PRO A 23 11.50 6.27 11.18
CA PRO A 23 12.54 5.26 11.34
C PRO A 23 12.94 4.70 9.98
N ARG A 24 14.15 4.16 9.92
CA ARG A 24 14.66 3.49 8.72
C ARG A 24 13.79 2.26 8.42
N ILE A 25 13.21 2.22 7.23
CA ILE A 25 12.52 1.05 6.72
C ILE A 25 13.57 0.03 6.25
N THR A 26 13.51 -1.21 6.76
CA THR A 26 14.41 -2.29 6.34
C THR A 26 13.77 -3.17 5.26
N GLU A 27 14.59 -3.94 4.55
CA GLU A 27 14.11 -4.92 3.56
C GLU A 27 13.25 -6.00 4.22
N ASP A 28 13.65 -6.52 5.38
CA ASP A 28 12.87 -7.52 6.14
C ASP A 28 11.44 -7.02 6.47
N GLU A 29 11.30 -5.73 6.75
CA GLU A 29 9.99 -5.14 7.03
C GLU A 29 9.14 -4.99 5.76
N LEU A 30 9.76 -4.65 4.63
CA LEU A 30 9.11 -4.63 3.32
C LEU A 30 8.64 -6.03 2.96
N ASP A 31 9.49 -7.05 3.07
CA ASP A 31 9.14 -8.44 2.78
C ASP A 31 7.98 -8.94 3.65
N LYS A 32 7.99 -8.58 4.94
CA LYS A 32 6.90 -8.91 5.86
C LYS A 32 5.57 -8.29 5.43
N GLN A 33 5.55 -7.02 5.00
CA GLN A 33 4.31 -6.41 4.50
C GLN A 33 3.90 -6.96 3.13
N ALA A 34 4.86 -7.32 2.28
CA ALA A 34 4.61 -7.91 0.97
C ALA A 34 3.92 -9.27 1.13
N ALA A 35 4.43 -10.10 2.05
CA ALA A 35 3.85 -11.40 2.38
C ALA A 35 2.43 -11.26 2.96
N ARG A 36 2.22 -10.31 3.88
CA ARG A 36 0.89 -10.01 4.44
C ARG A 36 -0.11 -9.60 3.37
N PHE A 37 0.26 -8.67 2.50
CA PHE A 37 -0.62 -8.21 1.43
C PHE A 37 -0.92 -9.32 0.42
N SER A 38 0.11 -10.07 0.01
CA SER A 38 -0.06 -11.23 -0.90
C SER A 38 -0.99 -12.28 -0.30
N ALA A 39 -0.86 -12.57 1.00
CA ALA A 39 -1.77 -13.47 1.69
C ALA A 39 -3.23 -12.96 1.68
N THR A 40 -3.45 -11.66 1.90
CA THR A 40 -4.80 -11.05 1.81
C THR A 40 -5.38 -11.16 0.41
N VAL A 41 -4.58 -10.90 -0.63
CA VAL A 41 -5.03 -11.00 -2.04
C VAL A 41 -5.36 -12.45 -2.39
N ASN A 42 -4.46 -13.39 -2.08
CA ASN A 42 -4.67 -14.82 -2.38
C ASN A 42 -5.86 -15.40 -1.61
N PHE A 43 -6.06 -14.95 -0.36
CA PHE A 43 -7.26 -15.32 0.40
C PHE A 43 -8.52 -14.82 -0.29
N ALA A 44 -8.56 -13.56 -0.73
CA ALA A 44 -9.71 -12.98 -1.41
C ALA A 44 -10.00 -13.63 -2.78
N ASP A 45 -8.97 -14.05 -3.52
CA ASP A 45 -9.11 -14.72 -4.83
C ASP A 45 -9.81 -16.08 -4.72
N GLY A 46 -9.66 -16.77 -3.59
CA GLY A 46 -10.37 -18.02 -3.28
C GLY A 46 -11.84 -17.83 -2.86
N LEU A 47 -12.33 -16.61 -2.76
CA LEU A 47 -13.68 -16.29 -2.28
C LEU A 47 -14.64 -15.91 -3.42
N GLY A 48 -15.94 -16.15 -3.21
CA GLY A 48 -16.97 -15.59 -4.07
C GLY A 48 -17.00 -14.05 -4.03
N PRO A 49 -17.50 -13.35 -5.07
CA PRO A 49 -17.37 -11.90 -5.24
C PRO A 49 -17.83 -11.06 -4.03
N THR A 50 -18.92 -11.48 -3.38
CA THR A 50 -19.44 -10.79 -2.18
C THR A 50 -18.48 -10.88 -1.00
N LEU A 51 -17.91 -12.06 -0.74
CA LEU A 51 -16.98 -12.30 0.36
C LEU A 51 -15.62 -11.66 0.08
N ALA A 52 -15.16 -11.68 -1.17
CA ALA A 52 -13.97 -10.94 -1.59
C ALA A 52 -14.13 -9.43 -1.35
N GLY A 53 -15.29 -8.87 -1.69
CA GLY A 53 -15.63 -7.47 -1.41
C GLY A 53 -15.63 -7.13 0.07
N GLN A 54 -16.20 -8.00 0.92
CA GLN A 54 -16.18 -7.83 2.38
C GLN A 54 -14.77 -7.90 2.95
N SER A 55 -13.96 -8.86 2.50
CA SER A 55 -12.55 -9.00 2.92
C SER A 55 -11.74 -7.74 2.58
N LEU A 56 -11.91 -7.19 1.38
CA LEU A 56 -11.23 -5.96 0.97
C LEU A 56 -11.73 -4.73 1.75
N ALA A 57 -13.03 -4.66 2.04
CA ALA A 57 -13.60 -3.60 2.87
C ALA A 57 -13.06 -3.64 4.30
N GLN A 58 -12.93 -4.83 4.89
CA GLN A 58 -12.33 -5.02 6.21
C GLN A 58 -10.86 -4.63 6.23
N TYR A 59 -10.09 -5.04 5.23
CA TYR A 59 -8.70 -4.61 5.05
C TYR A 59 -8.59 -3.08 5.02
N SER A 60 -9.46 -2.43 4.24
CA SER A 60 -9.43 -0.98 4.05
C SER A 60 -9.81 -0.22 5.32
N HIS A 61 -10.86 -0.66 6.03
CA HIS A 61 -11.29 -0.05 7.29
C HIS A 61 -10.30 -0.26 8.44
N GLY A 62 -9.57 -1.38 8.43
CA GLY A 62 -8.57 -1.69 9.45
C GLY A 62 -7.19 -1.08 9.18
N HIS A 63 -6.99 -0.41 8.04
CA HIS A 63 -5.69 0.14 7.69
C HIS A 63 -5.39 1.41 8.53
N PRO A 64 -4.19 1.54 9.15
CA PRO A 64 -3.86 2.71 9.97
C PRO A 64 -3.88 4.05 9.22
N GLU A 65 -3.64 3.99 7.90
CA GLU A 65 -3.63 5.14 6.99
C GLU A 65 -4.68 4.97 5.88
N PRO A 66 -5.98 5.14 6.19
CA PRO A 66 -7.06 4.81 5.25
C PRO A 66 -7.10 5.78 4.05
N HIS A 67 -6.72 7.04 4.25
CA HIS A 67 -6.69 8.04 3.17
C HIS A 67 -5.55 7.78 2.18
N LEU A 68 -4.36 7.45 2.66
CA LEU A 68 -3.23 7.07 1.81
C LEU A 68 -3.55 5.80 1.02
N LEU A 69 -4.15 4.81 1.68
CA LEU A 69 -4.59 3.59 1.02
C LEU A 69 -5.62 3.87 -0.08
N ALA A 70 -6.65 4.67 0.19
CA ALA A 70 -7.66 5.04 -0.80
C ALA A 70 -7.04 5.79 -1.99
N TYR A 71 -6.14 6.73 -1.73
CA TYR A 71 -5.42 7.47 -2.77
C TYR A 71 -4.60 6.55 -3.68
N VAL A 72 -3.73 5.72 -3.11
CA VAL A 72 -2.87 4.83 -3.92
C VAL A 72 -3.68 3.78 -4.67
N THR A 73 -4.71 3.20 -4.05
CA THR A 73 -5.56 2.20 -4.73
C THR A 73 -6.43 2.79 -5.83
N SER A 74 -6.93 4.02 -5.67
CA SER A 74 -7.66 4.75 -6.72
C SER A 74 -6.75 4.99 -7.94
N GLU A 75 -5.55 5.49 -7.70
CA GLU A 75 -4.59 5.81 -8.75
C GLU A 75 -4.05 4.55 -9.43
N MET A 76 -3.86 3.47 -8.67
CA MET A 76 -3.52 2.15 -9.20
C MET A 76 -4.61 1.64 -10.14
N ARG A 77 -5.90 1.78 -9.76
CA ARG A 77 -7.03 1.38 -10.60
C ARG A 77 -7.07 2.18 -11.91
N GLN A 78 -6.82 3.49 -11.83
CA GLN A 78 -6.74 4.33 -13.03
C GLN A 78 -5.57 3.95 -13.93
N TRP A 79 -4.42 3.58 -13.34
CA TRP A 79 -3.26 3.11 -14.08
C TRP A 79 -3.56 1.78 -14.79
N LEU A 80 -4.12 0.79 -14.08
CA LEU A 80 -4.52 -0.51 -14.63
C LEU A 80 -5.54 -0.38 -15.77
N ALA A 81 -6.43 0.61 -15.71
CA ALA A 81 -7.38 0.87 -16.79
C ALA A 81 -6.74 1.45 -18.07
N LYS A 82 -5.51 1.98 -17.98
CA LYS A 82 -4.80 2.65 -19.08
C LYS A 82 -3.70 1.79 -19.70
N VAL A 83 -3.21 0.77 -18.99
CA VAL A 83 -2.15 -0.11 -19.49
C VAL A 83 -2.70 -1.40 -20.06
N ARG A 84 -1.93 -2.02 -20.95
CA ARG A 84 -2.16 -3.40 -21.34
C ARG A 84 -1.66 -4.29 -20.18
N PRO A 85 -2.49 -5.17 -19.60
CA PRO A 85 -2.07 -6.01 -18.50
C PRO A 85 -0.92 -6.94 -18.89
N GLU A 86 0.14 -6.91 -18.10
CA GLU A 86 1.27 -7.83 -18.16
C GLU A 86 1.46 -8.54 -16.82
N GLU A 87 2.01 -9.74 -16.84
CA GLU A 87 2.28 -10.50 -15.61
C GLU A 87 3.23 -9.75 -14.64
N SER A 88 4.06 -8.86 -15.18
CA SER A 88 4.98 -8.00 -14.42
C SER A 88 4.26 -6.91 -13.61
N ASP A 89 3.04 -6.52 -13.99
CA ASP A 89 2.27 -5.46 -13.32
C ASP A 89 1.97 -5.78 -11.86
N LYS A 90 1.84 -7.08 -11.54
CA LYS A 90 1.64 -7.54 -10.15
C LYS A 90 2.77 -7.07 -9.23
N TYR A 91 4.01 -6.99 -9.71
CA TYR A 91 5.13 -6.51 -8.90
C TYR A 91 5.04 -5.01 -8.64
N VAL A 92 4.52 -4.24 -9.59
CA VAL A 92 4.25 -2.80 -9.42
C VAL A 92 3.14 -2.60 -8.38
N MET A 93 2.08 -3.41 -8.44
CA MET A 93 0.99 -3.38 -7.45
C MET A 93 1.50 -3.76 -6.05
N LEU A 94 2.28 -4.83 -5.93
CA LEU A 94 2.89 -5.26 -4.68
C LEU A 94 3.80 -4.17 -4.10
N ALA A 95 4.63 -3.52 -4.93
CA ALA A 95 5.50 -2.43 -4.50
C ALA A 95 4.69 -1.21 -4.00
N ALA A 96 3.65 -0.81 -4.74
CA ALA A 96 2.76 0.27 -4.35
C ALA A 96 2.11 0.02 -2.98
N MET A 97 1.57 -1.19 -2.78
CA MET A 97 0.91 -1.57 -1.53
C MET A 97 1.90 -1.72 -0.37
N ASN A 98 3.12 -2.18 -0.64
CA ASN A 98 4.18 -2.22 0.37
C ASN A 98 4.50 -0.85 0.95
N ILE A 99 4.58 0.19 0.11
CA ILE A 99 4.83 1.56 0.57
C ILE A 99 3.72 2.03 1.51
N VAL A 100 2.47 1.86 1.10
CA VAL A 100 1.29 2.23 1.90
C VAL A 100 1.27 1.50 3.24
N ASN A 101 1.48 0.18 3.20
CA ASN A 101 1.47 -0.66 4.40
C ASN A 101 2.65 -0.32 5.33
N ARG A 102 3.83 0.01 4.79
CA ARG A 102 4.96 0.44 5.62
C ARG A 102 4.70 1.76 6.30
N ILE A 103 4.24 2.77 5.55
CA ILE A 103 3.93 4.08 6.12
C ILE A 103 2.86 3.96 7.20
N GLY A 104 1.81 3.16 6.98
CA GLY A 104 0.74 2.98 7.97
C GLY A 104 1.14 2.15 9.19
N HIS A 105 2.04 1.17 9.05
CA HIS A 105 2.42 0.27 10.15
C HIS A 105 3.81 0.55 10.74
N VAL A 106 4.38 1.72 10.44
CA VAL A 106 5.66 2.11 11.06
C VAL A 106 5.42 2.55 12.50
N SER A 107 6.29 2.12 13.41
CA SER A 107 6.27 2.59 14.79
C SER A 107 6.96 3.95 14.84
N LEU A 108 6.17 5.03 14.80
CA LEU A 108 6.69 6.38 14.94
C LEU A 108 7.07 6.65 16.39
N ASN A 109 8.25 7.21 16.60
CA ASN A 109 8.65 7.71 17.91
C ASN A 109 8.08 9.13 18.08
N VAL A 110 6.77 9.22 18.29
CA VAL A 110 6.12 10.51 18.52
C VAL A 110 6.41 10.90 19.96
N ALA A 111 7.43 11.74 20.17
CA ALA A 111 7.57 12.45 21.43
C ALA A 111 6.25 13.19 21.68
N SER A 112 5.56 12.83 22.76
CA SER A 112 4.29 13.43 23.17
C SER A 112 4.47 14.95 23.20
N ARG A 113 3.81 15.64 22.26
CA ARG A 113 3.69 17.10 22.28
C ARG A 113 2.83 17.54 23.46
#